data_AF-A0A529A497-F1
#
_entry.id   AF-A0A529A497-F1
#
_cell.length_a   1.000
_cell.length_b   1.000
_cell.length_c   1.000
_cell.angle_alpha   90.00
_cell.angle_beta   90.00
_cell.angle_gamma   90.00
#
_symmetry.space_group_name_H-M   'P 1'
#
loop_
_entity.id
_entity.type
_entity.pdbx_description
1 polymer ?
#
loop_
_entity_poly.entity_id
_entity_poly.type
_entity_poly.pdbx_seq_one_letter_code
_entity_poly.pdbx_strand_id
1 'polypeptide(L)' 'KLGQAGEDNGVLLLVAQKDRKMRIEVGYGLEGTLTDLHTKLIIENDMVPAFRAGDFSGGIAKAVDDMVMVL' A
#
# COMPACT_ATOMS: atom_id res chain seq x y z
N LYS A 1 -15.14 5.61 7.60
CA LYS A 1 -14.92 4.77 6.40
C LYS A 1 -13.90 5.48 5.52
N LEU A 2 -13.02 4.75 4.84
CA LEU A 2 -12.02 5.32 3.94
C LEU A 2 -12.62 5.50 2.54
N GLY A 3 -12.12 6.48 1.78
CA GLY A 3 -12.66 6.82 0.47
C GLY A 3 -13.96 7.63 0.52
N GLN A 4 -14.57 7.81 -0.65
CA GLN A 4 -15.84 8.50 -0.84
C GLN A 4 -17.02 7.56 -0.50
N ALA A 5 -18.04 8.11 0.14
CA ALA A 5 -19.22 7.33 0.54
C ALA A 5 -19.96 6.81 -0.70
N GLY A 6 -20.10 5.49 -0.80
CA GLY A 6 -20.79 4.83 -1.92
C GLY A 6 -19.90 4.43 -3.10
N GLU A 7 -18.65 4.91 -3.14
CA GLU A 7 -17.69 4.61 -4.22
C GLU A 7 -16.70 3.50 -3.84
N ASP A 8 -16.54 3.23 -2.54
CA ASP A 8 -15.61 2.23 -1.99
C ASP A 8 -14.17 2.35 -2.57
N ASN A 9 -13.71 3.59 -2.77
CA ASN A 9 -12.41 3.93 -3.37
C ASN A 9 -11.33 4.32 -2.34
N GLY A 10 -11.42 3.75 -1.13
CA GLY A 10 -10.43 3.97 -0.07
C GLY A 10 -9.24 3.01 -0.19
N VAL A 11 -8.05 3.48 0.17
CA VAL A 11 -6.85 2.64 0.35
C VAL A 11 -6.26 2.89 1.73
N LEU A 12 -5.83 1.83 2.41
CA LEU A 12 -5.16 1.90 3.72
C LEU A 12 -3.81 1.19 3.67
N LEU A 13 -2.72 1.92 3.84
CA LEU A 13 -1.43 1.33 4.16
C LEU A 13 -1.26 1.22 5.68
N LEU A 14 -1.18 0.01 6.19
CA LEU A 14 -0.94 -0.30 7.60
C LEU A 14 0.48 -0.82 7.80
N VAL A 15 1.23 -0.18 8.71
CA VAL A 15 2.59 -0.60 9.07
C VAL A 15 2.68 -0.84 10.57
N ALA A 16 2.92 -2.09 10.95
CA ALA A 16 3.23 -2.50 12.32
C ALA A 16 4.74 -2.76 12.44
N GLN A 17 5.51 -1.70 12.69
CA GLN A 17 6.98 -1.74 12.66
C GLN A 17 7.57 -2.77 13.62
N LYS A 18 7.09 -2.80 14.87
CA LYS A 18 7.57 -3.75 15.90
C LYS A 18 7.28 -5.20 15.54
N ASP A 19 6.17 -5.43 14.85
CA ASP A 19 5.74 -6.77 14.43
C ASP A 19 6.32 -7.17 13.07
N ARG A 20 7.01 -6.26 12.39
CA ARG A 20 7.52 -6.40 11.01
C ARG A 20 6.42 -6.86 10.03
N LYS A 21 5.21 -6.32 10.21
CA LYS A 21 4.05 -6.60 9.35
C LYS A 21 3.61 -5.34 8.63
N MET A 22 3.24 -5.52 7.37
CA MET A 22 2.76 -4.46 6.48
C MET A 22 1.56 -5.00 5.71
N ARG A 23 0.54 -4.18 5.50
CA ARG A 23 -0.65 -4.51 4.70
C ARG A 23 -1.13 -3.29 3.93
N ILE A 24 -1.66 -3.54 2.74
CA ILE A 24 -2.42 -2.56 1.97
C ILE A 24 -3.83 -3.13 1.85
N GLU A 25 -4.82 -2.41 2.37
CA GLU A 25 -6.23 -2.74 2.22
C GLU A 25 -6.82 -1.81 1.15
N VAL A 26 -7.52 -2.39 0.18
CA VAL A 26 -8.10 -1.67 -0.96
C VAL A 26 -9.61 -1.84 -0.91
N GLY A 27 -10.33 -0.75 -1.12
CA GLY A 27 -11.79 -0.79 -1.24
C GLY A 27 -12.23 -1.40 -2.57
N TYR A 28 -13.42 -1.99 -2.58
CA TYR A 28 -13.95 -2.75 -3.72
C TYR A 28 -13.97 -1.95 -5.04
N GLY A 29 -14.21 -0.64 -4.97
CA GLY A 29 -14.21 0.24 -6.14
C GLY A 29 -12.86 0.38 -6.85
N LEU A 30 -11.77 -0.09 -6.23
CA LEU A 30 -10.41 -0.01 -6.76
C LEU A 30 -9.77 -1.38 -7.03
N GLU A 31 -10.44 -2.50 -6.73
CA GLU A 31 -9.85 -3.85 -6.91
C GLU A 31 -9.52 -4.16 -8.38
N GLY A 32 -10.21 -3.54 -9.34
CA GLY A 32 -9.94 -3.71 -10.76
C GLY A 32 -8.67 -3.01 -11.25
N THR A 33 -8.22 -1.96 -10.56
CA THR A 33 -7.00 -1.20 -10.90
C THR A 33 -5.87 -1.57 -9.93
N LEU A 34 -6.09 -1.36 -8.63
CA LEU A 34 -5.15 -1.69 -7.57
C LEU A 34 -5.43 -3.09 -7.02
N THR A 35 -5.03 -4.10 -7.80
CA THR A 35 -5.22 -5.53 -7.48
C THR A 35 -4.37 -6.01 -6.30
N ASP A 36 -4.75 -7.16 -5.71
CA ASP A 36 -3.94 -7.91 -4.74
C ASP A 36 -2.51 -8.19 -5.23
N LEU A 37 -2.33 -8.41 -6.53
CA LEU A 37 -1.00 -8.63 -7.11
C LEU A 37 -0.17 -7.35 -7.07
N HIS A 38 -0.76 -6.20 -7.44
CA HIS A 38 -0.07 -4.90 -7.40
C HIS A 38 0.34 -4.55 -5.97
N THR A 39 -0.57 -4.65 -5.01
CA THR A 39 -0.28 -4.32 -3.60
C THR A 39 0.78 -5.25 -3.01
N LYS A 40 0.76 -6.54 -3.34
CA LYS A 40 1.80 -7.49 -2.92
C LYS A 40 3.17 -7.12 -3.48
N LEU A 41 3.25 -6.76 -4.77
CA LEU A 41 4.50 -6.36 -5.40
C LEU A 41 5.08 -5.08 -4.79
N ILE A 42 4.24 -4.08 -4.49
CA ILE A 42 4.68 -2.85 -3.81
C ILE A 42 5.30 -3.16 -2.44
N ILE A 43 4.66 -4.04 -1.67
CA ILE A 43 5.20 -4.46 -0.37
C ILE A 43 6.54 -5.18 -0.54
N GLU A 44 6.62 -6.16 -1.44
CA GLU A 44 7.79 -7.03 -1.61
C GLU A 44 8.99 -6.30 -2.24
N ASN A 45 8.75 -5.44 -3.22
CA ASN A 45 9.80 -4.82 -4.03
C ASN A 45 10.26 -3.46 -3.50
N ASP A 46 9.38 -2.73 -2.81
CA ASP A 46 9.68 -1.36 -2.38
C ASP A 46 9.75 -1.25 -0.87
N MET A 47 8.70 -1.68 -0.17
CA MET A 47 8.63 -1.51 1.28
C MET A 47 9.59 -2.41 2.05
N VAL A 48 9.60 -3.72 1.76
CA VAL A 48 10.48 -4.70 2.42
C VAL A 48 11.96 -4.32 2.33
N PRO A 49 12.54 -4.02 1.14
CA PRO A 49 13.94 -3.64 1.06
C PRO A 49 14.24 -2.31 1.74
N ALA A 50 13.38 -1.29 1.61
CA ALA A 50 13.57 0.00 2.26
C ALA A 50 13.57 -0.15 3.80
N PHE A 51 12.63 -0.91 4.36
CA PHE A 51 12.55 -1.19 5.79
C PHE A 51 13.74 -1.99 6.31
N ARG A 52 14.28 -2.92 5.50
CA ARG A 52 15.52 -3.64 5.83
C ARG A 52 16.73 -2.71 5.86
N ALA A 53 16.75 -1.68 5.02
CA ALA A 53 17.79 -0.65 4.99
C ALA A 53 17.61 0.42 6.09
N GLY A 54 16.52 0.37 6.87
CA GLY A 54 16.17 1.37 7.88
C GLY A 54 15.51 2.63 7.29
N ASP A 55 15.24 2.65 5.99
CA ASP A 55 14.58 3.75 5.30
C ASP A 55 13.05 3.54 5.30
N PHE A 56 12.43 3.75 6.45
CA PHE A 56 10.98 3.60 6.61
C PHE A 56 10.20 4.65 5.82
N SER A 57 10.68 5.89 5.83
CA SER A 57 9.99 7.00 5.17
C SER A 57 10.04 6.86 3.65
N GLY A 58 11.19 6.48 3.09
CA GLY A 58 11.34 6.23 1.66
C GLY A 58 10.49 5.05 1.20
N GLY A 59 10.46 3.95 1.97
CA GLY A 59 9.60 2.80 1.67
C GLY A 59 8.11 3.14 1.66
N ILE A 60 7.64 3.97 2.61
CA ILE A 60 6.24 4.41 2.65
C ILE A 60 5.93 5.36 1.50
N ALA A 61 6.78 6.36 1.24
CA ALA A 61 6.57 7.33 0.17
C ALA A 61 6.50 6.64 -1.20
N LYS A 62 7.47 5.76 -1.48
CA LYS A 62 7.50 5.00 -2.73
C LYS A 62 6.28 4.11 -2.89
N ALA A 63 5.84 3.42 -1.83
CA ALA A 63 4.61 2.64 -1.90
C ALA A 63 3.38 3.49 -2.25
N VAL A 64 3.28 4.70 -1.71
CA VAL A 64 2.20 5.64 -2.06
C VAL A 64 2.29 6.07 -3.53
N ASP A 65 3.49 6.42 -4.01
CA ASP A 65 3.71 6.80 -5.40
C ASP A 65 3.34 5.65 -6.38
N ASP A 66 3.74 4.43 -6.05
CA ASP A 66 3.44 3.25 -6.86
C ASP A 66 1.94 2.91 -6.86
N MET A 67 1.23 3.10 -5.72
CA MET A 67 -0.23 2.99 -5.68
C MET A 67 -0.89 4.04 -6.57
N VAL A 68 -0.44 5.30 -6.53
CA VAL A 68 -0.99 6.39 -7.35
C VAL A 68 -0.73 6.18 -8.84
N MET A 69 0.41 5.60 -9.23
CA MET A 69 0.72 5.29 -10.63
C MET A 69 -0.20 4.25 -11.27
N VAL A 70 -0.82 3.38 -10.46
CA VAL A 70 -1.70 2.30 -10.90
C VAL A 70 -3.17 2.74 -11.03
N LEU A 71 -3.56 3.79 -10.30
CA LEU A 71 -4.91 4.36 -10.28
C LEU A 71 -5.17 5.27 -11.48
#